data_AF-A0A7Z0I094-F1
#
_entry.id   AF-A0A7Z0I094-F1
#
_cell.length_a   1.000
_cell.length_b   1.000
_cell.length_c   1.000
_cell.angle_alpha   90.00
_cell.angle_beta   90.00
_cell.angle_gamma   90.00
#
_symmetry.space_group_name_H-M   'P 1'
#
loop_
_entity.id
_entity.type
_entity.pdbx_description
1 polymer ?
#
loop_
_entity_poly.entity_id
_entity_poly.type
_entity_poly.pdbx_seq_one_letter_code
_entity_poly.pdbx_strand_id
1 'polypeptide(L)'
;MHRLGTYAWVMTVIATLMVLVGTLTPPSEMPKDIPGSDKLHHFLGFMAVVLPVCVVYPRSAIWLVPAATGLGILIEFLQPLVGRGFSVGDMVANGFGALAGGVAGWILHRPVKRAIALARR
;
A
#
# COMPACT_ATOMS: atom_id res chain seq x y z
N MET A 1 -23.26 -3.87 1.68
CA MET A 1 -21.85 -3.82 1.22
C MET A 1 -21.21 -2.44 1.39
N HIS A 2 -22.01 -1.37 1.46
CA HIS A 2 -21.53 0.02 1.62
C HIS A 2 -20.51 0.24 2.75
N ARG A 3 -20.81 -0.19 3.99
CA ARG A 3 -19.90 0.00 5.16
C ARG A 3 -18.53 -0.67 4.98
N LEU A 4 -18.49 -1.88 4.39
CA LEU A 4 -17.24 -2.60 4.14
C LEU A 4 -16.36 -1.86 3.13
N GLY A 5 -16.97 -1.32 2.07
CA GLY A 5 -16.28 -0.47 1.11
C GLY A 5 -15.70 0.78 1.76
N THR A 6 -16.47 1.45 2.63
CA THR A 6 -15.99 2.61 3.39
C THR A 6 -14.76 2.24 4.24
N TYR A 7 -14.79 1.14 4.98
CA TYR A 7 -13.63 0.71 5.78
C TYR A 7 -12.41 0.40 4.90
N ALA A 8 -12.59 -0.27 3.77
CA ALA A 8 -11.48 -0.56 2.85
C ALA A 8 -10.82 0.73 2.32
N TRP A 9 -11.62 1.74 1.97
CA TRP A 9 -11.10 3.03 1.54
C TRP A 9 -10.40 3.77 2.68
N VAL A 10 -10.97 3.79 3.88
CA VAL A 10 -10.33 4.40 5.06
C VAL A 10 -8.97 3.76 5.35
N MET A 11 -8.89 2.43 5.34
CA MET A 11 -7.62 1.71 5.55
C MET A 11 -6.59 2.05 4.46
N THR A 12 -7.03 2.18 3.21
CA THR A 12 -6.16 2.59 2.09
C THR A 12 -5.63 4.00 2.28
N VAL A 13 -6.47 4.95 2.70
CA VAL A 13 -6.06 6.33 2.99
C VAL A 13 -5.06 6.35 4.15
N ILE A 14 -5.34 5.64 5.24
CA ILE A 14 -4.42 5.55 6.38
C ILE A 14 -3.08 4.97 5.94
N ALA A 15 -3.07 3.86 5.21
CA ALA A 15 -1.85 3.25 4.70
C ALA A 15 -1.07 4.20 3.79
N THR A 16 -1.76 4.95 2.93
CA THR A 16 -1.14 5.95 2.06
C THR A 16 -0.48 7.06 2.86
N LEU A 17 -1.15 7.58 3.90
CA LEU A 17 -0.59 8.59 4.79
C LEU A 17 0.63 8.04 5.55
N MET A 18 0.58 6.80 6.02
CA MET A 18 1.71 6.16 6.69
C MET A 18 2.92 6.01 5.75
N VAL A 19 2.70 5.62 4.49
CA VAL A 19 3.77 5.57 3.48
C VAL A 19 4.32 6.97 3.21
N LEU A 20 3.46 7.98 3.05
CA LEU A 20 3.92 9.35 2.82
C LEU A 20 4.75 9.88 3.98
N VAL A 21 4.31 9.69 5.22
CA VAL A 21 5.10 10.08 6.40
C VAL A 21 6.41 9.28 6.44
N GLY A 22 6.35 7.95 6.32
CA GLY A 22 7.54 7.11 6.40
C GLY A 22 8.57 7.36 5.28
N THR A 23 8.14 7.80 4.11
CA THR A 23 9.04 8.03 2.97
C THR A 23 9.45 9.48 2.80
N LEU A 24 8.70 10.45 3.34
CA LEU A 24 9.00 11.88 3.22
C LEU A 24 9.46 12.53 4.54
N THR A 25 9.63 11.76 5.61
CA THR A 25 10.33 12.22 6.82
C THR A 25 11.85 12.09 6.65
N PRO A 26 12.63 13.12 7.01
CA PRO A 26 14.09 13.07 6.98
C PRO A 26 14.64 11.87 7.79
N PRO A 27 15.70 11.18 7.32
CA PRO A 27 16.26 10.03 8.04
C PRO A 27 16.72 10.36 9.46
N SER A 28 17.11 11.62 9.72
CA SER A 28 17.53 12.10 11.04
C SER A 28 16.42 12.10 12.08
N GLU A 29 15.16 12.18 11.65
CA GLU A 29 13.97 12.22 12.52
C GLU A 29 13.32 10.84 12.67
N MET A 30 13.78 9.85 11.93
CA MET A 30 13.26 8.49 11.96
C MET A 30 13.87 7.67 13.10
N PRO A 31 13.10 6.77 13.73
CA PRO A 31 13.66 5.77 14.63
C PRO A 31 14.77 4.97 13.93
N LYS A 32 15.92 4.81 14.58
CA LYS A 32 17.08 4.12 13.99
C LYS A 32 16.94 2.60 13.95
N ASP A 33 16.08 2.06 14.82
CA ASP A 33 15.96 0.62 15.07
C ASP A 33 14.60 0.07 14.63
N ILE A 34 14.12 0.45 13.43
CA ILE A 34 12.92 -0.17 12.85
C ILE A 34 13.31 -1.55 12.31
N PRO A 35 12.72 -2.66 12.80
CA PRO A 35 13.03 -3.98 12.29
C PRO A 35 12.65 -4.14 10.81
N GLY A 36 13.50 -4.85 10.06
CA GLY A 36 13.33 -5.09 8.63
C GLY A 36 14.08 -4.08 7.76
N SER A 37 14.29 -4.43 6.50
CA SER A 37 14.96 -3.55 5.54
C SER A 37 14.01 -2.47 5.01
N ASP A 38 14.54 -1.30 4.66
CA ASP A 38 13.81 -0.20 4.00
C ASP A 38 12.96 -0.70 2.82
N LYS A 39 13.53 -1.53 1.93
CA LYS A 39 12.83 -2.17 0.80
C LYS A 39 11.62 -3.01 1.20
N LEU A 40 11.70 -3.67 2.36
CA LEU A 40 10.60 -4.48 2.89
C LEU A 40 9.48 -3.55 3.38
N HIS A 41 9.81 -2.43 4.02
CA HIS A 41 8.81 -1.44 4.42
C HIS A 41 8.12 -0.82 3.22
N HIS A 42 8.88 -0.49 2.16
CA HIS A 42 8.35 -0.04 0.88
C HIS A 42 7.39 -1.07 0.26
N PHE A 43 7.81 -2.33 0.14
CA PHE A 43 6.97 -3.41 -0.37
C PHE A 43 5.68 -3.58 0.45
N LEU A 44 5.79 -3.70 1.78
CA LEU A 44 4.63 -3.92 2.65
C LEU A 44 3.70 -2.70 2.70
N GLY A 45 4.25 -1.49 2.69
CA GLY A 45 3.49 -0.24 2.68
C GLY A 45 2.62 -0.13 1.43
N PHE A 46 3.20 -0.33 0.24
CA PHE A 46 2.45 -0.28 -1.01
C PHE A 46 1.48 -1.46 -1.17
N MET A 47 1.81 -2.63 -0.63
CA MET A 47 0.86 -3.74 -0.52
C MET A 47 -0.36 -3.34 0.33
N ALA A 48 -0.14 -2.69 1.47
CA ALA A 48 -1.19 -2.23 2.38
C ALA A 48 -2.07 -1.11 1.78
N VAL A 49 -1.53 -0.28 0.89
CA VAL A 49 -2.30 0.72 0.14
C VAL A 49 -3.30 0.04 -0.80
N VAL A 50 -2.91 -1.02 -1.50
CA VAL A 50 -3.75 -1.61 -2.56
C VAL A 50 -4.71 -2.68 -2.03
N LEU A 51 -4.26 -3.48 -1.07
CA LEU A 51 -4.93 -4.71 -0.63
C LEU A 51 -6.38 -4.49 -0.15
N PRO A 52 -6.70 -3.53 0.77
CA PRO A 52 -8.02 -3.46 1.36
C PRO A 52 -9.14 -3.25 0.33
N VAL A 53 -8.92 -2.33 -0.61
CA VAL A 53 -9.90 -2.03 -1.68
C VAL A 53 -9.99 -3.20 -2.66
N CYS A 54 -8.87 -3.84 -3.02
CA CYS A 54 -8.89 -4.97 -3.96
C CYS A 54 -9.56 -6.23 -3.38
N VAL A 55 -9.54 -6.44 -2.06
CA VAL A 55 -10.33 -7.51 -1.42
C VAL A 55 -11.83 -7.27 -1.62
N VAL A 56 -12.29 -6.03 -1.48
CA VAL A 56 -13.72 -5.69 -1.59
C VAL A 56 -14.17 -5.56 -3.05
N TYR A 57 -13.34 -4.93 -3.88
CA TYR A 57 -13.59 -4.57 -5.26
C TYR A 57 -12.43 -5.04 -6.15
N PRO A 58 -12.29 -6.34 -6.45
CA PRO A 58 -11.10 -6.88 -7.13
C PRO A 58 -10.81 -6.27 -8.50
N ARG A 59 -11.82 -5.72 -9.18
CA ARG A 59 -11.65 -5.03 -10.46
C ARG A 59 -10.92 -3.69 -10.33
N SER A 60 -10.90 -3.07 -9.14
CA SER A 60 -10.19 -1.81 -8.93
C SER A 60 -8.68 -1.93 -9.08
N ALA A 61 -8.13 -3.14 -9.00
CA ALA A 61 -6.71 -3.39 -9.20
C ALA A 61 -6.19 -2.81 -10.53
N ILE A 62 -7.04 -2.77 -11.57
CA ILE A 62 -6.67 -2.26 -12.91
C ILE A 62 -6.22 -0.79 -12.89
N TRP A 63 -6.75 0.02 -11.97
CA TRP A 63 -6.38 1.43 -11.83
C TRP A 63 -5.60 1.70 -10.54
N LEU A 64 -5.85 0.95 -9.46
CA LEU A 64 -5.23 1.20 -8.16
C LEU A 64 -3.76 0.75 -8.12
N VAL A 65 -3.42 -0.36 -8.76
CA VAL A 65 -2.01 -0.82 -8.87
C VAL A 65 -1.15 0.19 -9.65
N PRO A 66 -1.53 0.65 -10.86
CA PRO A 66 -0.74 1.66 -11.56
C PRO A 66 -0.73 3.01 -10.83
N ALA A 67 -1.84 3.43 -10.20
CA ALA A 67 -1.87 4.66 -9.41
C ALA A 67 -0.90 4.60 -8.21
N ALA A 68 -0.91 3.50 -7.45
CA ALA A 68 0.01 3.29 -6.34
C ALA A 68 1.46 3.21 -6.84
N THR A 69 1.73 2.53 -7.95
CA THR A 69 3.07 2.49 -8.54
C THR A 69 3.55 3.89 -8.96
N GLY A 70 2.68 4.68 -9.59
CA GLY A 70 2.96 6.08 -9.93
C GLY A 70 3.23 6.96 -8.72
N LEU A 71 2.49 6.77 -7.62
CA LEU A 71 2.76 7.42 -6.34
C LEU A 71 4.15 7.05 -5.79
N GLY A 72 4.52 5.76 -5.84
CA GLY A 72 5.83 5.30 -5.42
C GLY A 72 6.97 5.92 -6.23
N ILE A 73 6.80 6.00 -7.55
CA ILE A 73 7.76 6.70 -8.44
C ILE A 73 7.88 8.18 -8.04
N LEU A 74 6.75 8.86 -7.86
CA LEU A 74 6.73 10.27 -7.47
C LEU A 74 7.44 10.50 -6.12
N ILE A 75 7.18 9.66 -5.13
CA ILE A 75 7.82 9.75 -3.80
C ILE A 75 9.34 9.68 -3.93
N GLU A 76 9.88 8.76 -4.72
CA GLU A 76 11.34 8.61 -4.89
C GLU A 76 11.98 9.86 -5.50
N PHE A 77 11.29 10.55 -6.41
CA PHE A 77 11.73 11.85 -6.93
C PHE A 77 11.61 12.99 -5.90
N LEU A 78 10.70 12.90 -4.94
CA LEU A 78 10.51 13.90 -3.88
C LEU A 78 11.44 13.69 -2.69
N GLN A 79 11.89 12.47 -2.43
CA GLN A 79 12.77 12.10 -1.32
C GLN A 79 14.04 12.99 -1.19
N PRO A 80 14.73 13.37 -2.28
CA PRO A 80 15.85 14.31 -2.22
C PRO A 80 15.53 15.66 -1.56
N LEU A 81 14.28 16.12 -1.64
CA LEU A 81 13.85 17.41 -1.05
C LEU A 81 13.81 17.37 0.49
N VAL A 82 13.79 16.18 1.09
CA VAL A 82 13.76 15.96 2.55
C VAL A 82 15.03 15.31 3.07
N GLY A 83 16.11 15.34 2.28
CA GLY A 83 17.41 14.77 2.67
C GLY A 83 17.49 13.24 2.58
N ARG A 84 16.55 12.59 1.88
CA ARG A 84 16.61 11.16 1.53
C ARG A 84 17.22 10.96 0.15
N GLY A 85 17.83 9.80 -0.09
CA GLY A 85 18.42 9.48 -1.38
C GLY A 85 17.37 8.93 -2.36
N PHE A 86 17.48 9.28 -3.64
CA PHE A 86 16.71 8.63 -4.70
C PHE A 86 17.13 7.16 -4.84
N SER A 87 16.17 6.24 -4.92
CA SER A 87 16.45 4.80 -4.99
C SER A 87 15.55 4.05 -5.98
N VAL A 88 16.14 3.58 -7.08
CA VAL A 88 15.44 2.68 -8.03
C VAL A 88 15.01 1.38 -7.35
N GLY A 89 15.79 0.92 -6.35
CA GLY A 89 15.44 -0.27 -5.59
C GLY A 89 14.12 -0.12 -4.83
N ASP A 90 13.86 1.08 -4.29
CA ASP A 90 12.64 1.36 -3.54
C ASP A 90 11.48 1.64 -4.50
N MET A 91 11.71 2.25 -5.67
CA MET A 91 10.72 2.29 -6.78
C MET A 91 10.23 0.88 -7.15
N VAL A 92 11.16 -0.07 -7.30
CA VAL A 92 10.85 -1.47 -7.63
C VAL A 92 10.08 -2.14 -6.49
N ALA A 93 10.50 -1.93 -5.24
CA ALA A 93 9.80 -2.46 -4.08
C ALA A 93 8.36 -1.93 -3.98
N ASN A 94 8.14 -0.64 -4.23
CA ASN A 94 6.82 -0.01 -4.26
C ASN A 94 5.92 -0.67 -5.31
N GLY A 95 6.42 -0.83 -6.54
CA GLY A 95 5.68 -1.46 -7.64
C GLY A 95 5.31 -2.92 -7.37
N PHE A 96 6.25 -3.73 -6.86
CA PHE A 96 5.97 -5.11 -6.48
C PHE A 96 5.01 -5.21 -5.30
N GLY A 97 5.11 -4.30 -4.32
CA GLY A 97 4.18 -4.22 -3.20
C GLY A 97 2.75 -3.96 -3.69
N ALA A 98 2.58 -2.95 -4.55
CA ALA A 98 1.29 -2.63 -5.15
C ALA A 98 0.70 -3.81 -5.94
N LEU A 99 1.51 -4.46 -6.78
CA LEU A 99 1.10 -5.65 -7.54
C LEU A 99 0.70 -6.81 -6.62
N ALA A 100 1.51 -7.11 -5.60
CA ALA A 100 1.24 -8.15 -4.63
C ALA A 100 -0.08 -7.88 -3.88
N GLY A 101 -0.33 -6.63 -3.48
CA GLY A 101 -1.59 -6.22 -2.85
C GLY A 101 -2.80 -6.42 -3.75
N GLY A 102 -2.68 -6.11 -5.04
CA GLY A 102 -3.72 -6.36 -6.04
C GLY A 102 -4.02 -7.85 -6.23
N VAL A 103 -2.97 -8.67 -6.39
CA VAL A 103 -3.09 -10.13 -6.54
C VAL A 103 -3.68 -10.77 -5.29
N ALA A 104 -3.15 -10.45 -4.11
CA ALA A 104 -3.66 -10.95 -2.85
C ALA A 104 -5.12 -10.53 -2.63
N GLY A 105 -5.47 -9.29 -2.96
CA GLY A 105 -6.86 -8.81 -2.90
C GLY A 105 -7.81 -9.62 -3.79
N TRP A 106 -7.37 -9.92 -5.02
CA TRP A 106 -8.14 -10.76 -5.95
C TRP A 106 -8.35 -12.19 -5.41
N ILE A 107 -7.29 -12.82 -4.87
CA ILE A 107 -7.34 -14.16 -4.27
C ILE A 107 -8.28 -14.18 -3.06
N LEU A 108 -8.18 -13.17 -2.18
CA LEU A 108 -8.91 -13.10 -0.92
C LEU A 108 -10.37 -12.65 -1.09
N HIS A 109 -10.74 -12.06 -2.23
CA HIS A 109 -12.10 -11.56 -2.47
C HIS A 109 -13.18 -12.62 -2.20
N ARG A 110 -13.04 -13.81 -2.79
CA ARG A 110 -14.03 -14.88 -2.68
C ARG A 110 -14.18 -15.43 -1.25
N PRO A 111 -13.10 -15.82 -0.55
CA PRO A 111 -13.23 -16.31 0.83
C PRO A 111 -13.76 -15.25 1.78
N VAL A 112 -13.30 -14.00 1.67
CA VAL A 112 -13.79 -12.89 2.53
C VAL A 112 -15.28 -12.63 2.29
N LYS A 113 -15.71 -12.56 1.02
CA LYS A 113 -17.13 -12.37 0.69
C LYS A 113 -18.01 -13.50 1.25
N ARG A 114 -17.53 -14.75 1.22
CA ARG A 114 -18.24 -15.90 1.79
C ARG A 114 -18.33 -15.81 3.32
N ALA A 115 -17.23 -15.53 4.00
CA ALA A 115 -17.20 -15.40 5.47
C ALA A 115 -18.17 -14.32 5.97
N ILE A 116 -18.20 -13.17 5.30
CA ILE A 116 -19.11 -12.07 5.65
C ILE A 116 -20.58 -12.44 5.43
N ALA A 117 -20.89 -13.24 4.41
CA ALA A 117 -22.26 -13.69 4.16
C ALA A 117 -22.76 -14.67 5.23
N LEU A 118 -21.87 -15.52 5.76
CA LEU A 118 -22.18 -16.46 6.84
C LEU A 118 -22.41 -15.74 8.17
N ALA A 119 -21.58 -14.74 8.50
CA ALA A 119 -21.69 -13.97 9.75
C ALA A 119 -22.92 -13.04 9.82
N ARG A 120 -23.70 -12.93 8.73
CA ARG A 120 -24.93 -12.11 8.64
C ARG A 120 -26.21 -12.94 8.72
N ARG A 121 -26.10 -14.26 8.79
CA ARG A 121 -27.21 -15.17 9.03
C ARG A 121 -27.34 -15.40 10.52
#